data_AF-A0A7C1LLX8-F1
#
_entry.id   AF-A0A7C1LLX8-F1
#
_cell.length_a   1.000
_cell.length_b   1.000
_cell.length_c   1.000
_cell.angle_alpha   90.00
_cell.angle_beta   90.00
_cell.angle_gamma   90.00
#
_symmetry.space_group_name_H-M   'P 1'
#
loop_
_entity.id
_entity.type
_entity.pdbx_description
1 polymer ?
#
loop_
_entity_poly.entity_id
_entity_poly.type
_entity_poly.pdbx_seq_one_letter_code
_entity_poly.pdbx_strand_id
1 'polypeptide(L)'
;MITSKEPKNWQELQNEVAKILEECGFSVEIEKVIKHVRGEVEIDVYAEEIIDRRNYIIICECKYWQNRVPQQIIHSFRTVLTDIGANIGYLISMVGFQTGAFKASEFTNLELVTWDQFQEAFLDTWYEKYFINQITERLDPLLKYCEPVYLPSWFKELTVDNKKKFIALIKKYEHFSGLMEEFTSYRFIFSKKRQILPINTRFTNNPELKESIPENIASETGYREFLEMVINYGEHAISQLRDLKNNDQSKLVRF
;
A
#
# COMPACT_ATOMS: atom_id res chain seq x y z
N MET A 1 9.21 2.32 4.55
CA MET A 1 7.94 2.68 5.23
C MET A 1 6.80 2.72 4.25
N ILE A 2 5.57 2.45 4.70
CA ILE A 2 4.37 2.38 3.85
C ILE A 2 3.94 3.79 3.41
N THR A 3 3.91 4.75 4.34
CA THR A 3 3.52 6.14 4.12
C THR A 3 4.53 7.06 4.79
N SER A 4 4.84 8.19 4.14
CA SER A 4 5.66 9.26 4.72
C SER A 4 4.85 10.22 5.59
N LYS A 5 3.52 10.17 5.52
CA LYS A 5 2.62 11.01 6.31
C LYS A 5 2.52 10.48 7.74
N GLU A 6 2.78 11.36 8.70
CA GLU A 6 2.59 11.06 10.11
C GLU A 6 1.14 11.35 10.55
N PRO A 7 0.57 10.51 11.44
CA PRO A 7 -0.70 10.81 12.08
C PRO A 7 -0.65 12.11 12.89
N LYS A 8 -1.72 12.92 12.84
CA LYS A 8 -1.77 14.22 13.54
C LYS A 8 -2.42 14.16 14.92
N ASN A 9 -3.10 13.07 15.22
CA ASN A 9 -3.82 12.85 16.47
C ASN A 9 -3.99 11.35 16.72
N TRP A 10 -4.57 11.01 17.87
CA TRP A 10 -4.76 9.61 18.26
C TRP A 10 -5.75 8.88 17.34
N GLN A 11 -6.80 9.54 16.86
CA GLN A 11 -7.76 8.94 15.93
C GLN A 11 -7.10 8.60 14.60
N GLU A 12 -6.28 9.51 14.05
CA GLU A 12 -5.54 9.26 12.81
C GLU A 12 -4.55 8.11 12.98
N LEU A 13 -3.87 7.99 14.12
CA LEU A 13 -2.96 6.87 14.38
C LEU A 13 -3.71 5.54 14.39
N GLN A 14 -4.83 5.48 15.11
CA GLN A 14 -5.70 4.30 15.17
C GLN A 14 -6.25 3.91 13.79
N ASN A 15 -6.76 4.88 13.04
CA ASN A 15 -7.32 4.66 11.70
C ASN A 15 -6.26 4.19 10.71
N GLU A 16 -5.05 4.75 10.74
CA GLU A 16 -3.97 4.32 9.84
C GLU A 16 -3.42 2.94 10.22
N VAL A 17 -3.33 2.59 11.51
CA VAL A 17 -3.01 1.22 11.96
C VAL A 17 -4.05 0.23 11.44
N ALA A 18 -5.33 0.53 11.61
CA ALA A 18 -6.43 -0.30 11.14
C ALA A 18 -6.39 -0.48 9.62
N LYS A 19 -6.18 0.60 8.88
CA LYS A 19 -6.09 0.59 7.42
C LYS A 19 -4.93 -0.26 6.91
N ILE A 20 -3.74 -0.16 7.52
CA ILE A 20 -2.60 -1.00 7.13
C ILE A 20 -2.91 -2.48 7.34
N LEU A 21 -3.55 -2.85 8.45
CA LEU A 21 -3.94 -4.23 8.72
C LEU A 21 -5.02 -4.72 7.73
N GLU A 22 -6.01 -3.90 7.42
CA GLU A 22 -7.03 -4.24 6.43
C GLU A 22 -6.42 -4.46 5.04
N GLU A 23 -5.49 -3.59 4.62
CA GLU A 23 -4.77 -3.71 3.36
C GLU A 23 -3.79 -4.92 3.35
N CYS A 24 -3.32 -5.35 4.52
CA CYS A 24 -2.63 -6.63 4.72
C CYS A 24 -3.59 -7.85 4.69
N GLY A 25 -4.88 -7.65 4.44
CA GLY A 25 -5.88 -8.72 4.27
C GLY A 25 -6.47 -9.25 5.57
N PHE A 26 -6.31 -8.54 6.69
CA PHE A 26 -7.01 -8.85 7.94
C PHE A 26 -8.45 -8.31 7.89
N SER A 27 -9.37 -8.97 8.61
CA SER A 27 -10.65 -8.38 8.99
C SER A 27 -10.43 -7.49 10.21
N VAL A 28 -10.79 -6.21 10.13
CA VAL A 28 -10.43 -5.20 11.13
C VAL A 28 -11.66 -4.51 11.72
N GLU A 29 -11.66 -4.31 13.03
CA GLU A 29 -12.65 -3.54 13.78
C GLU A 29 -11.94 -2.54 14.69
N ILE A 30 -12.39 -1.28 14.69
CA ILE A 30 -11.87 -0.20 15.52
C ILE A 30 -12.78 -0.04 16.76
N GLU A 31 -12.20 0.30 17.91
CA GLU A 31 -12.93 0.51 19.19
C GLU A 31 -13.81 -0.70 19.57
N LYS A 32 -13.29 -1.92 19.32
CA LYS A 32 -14.05 -3.15 19.55
C LYS A 32 -14.15 -3.42 21.05
N VAL A 33 -15.37 -3.43 21.57
CA VAL A 33 -15.63 -3.82 22.95
C VAL A 33 -15.73 -5.33 23.06
N ILE A 34 -14.83 -5.93 23.84
CA ILE A 34 -14.78 -7.38 24.07
C ILE A 34 -15.12 -7.69 25.53
N LYS A 35 -16.08 -8.59 25.71
CA LYS A 35 -16.41 -9.16 27.02
C LYS A 35 -15.42 -10.26 27.36
N HIS A 36 -14.79 -10.15 28.53
CA HIS A 36 -13.91 -11.17 29.09
C HIS A 36 -14.21 -11.41 30.56
N VAL A 37 -13.49 -12.36 31.17
CA VAL A 37 -13.73 -12.84 32.55
C VAL A 37 -13.66 -11.76 33.64
N ARG A 38 -13.10 -10.59 33.34
CA ARG A 38 -12.93 -9.48 34.30
C ARG A 38 -13.76 -8.24 33.97
N GLY A 39 -14.61 -8.28 32.93
CA GLY A 39 -15.45 -7.17 32.52
C GLY A 39 -15.46 -6.96 31.01
N GLU A 40 -15.56 -5.71 30.60
CA GLU A 40 -15.47 -5.27 29.21
C GLU A 40 -14.20 -4.45 29.03
N VAL A 41 -13.52 -4.67 27.90
CA VAL A 41 -12.37 -3.88 27.47
C VAL A 41 -12.61 -3.39 26.05
N GLU A 42 -12.32 -2.13 25.81
CA GLU A 42 -12.31 -1.55 24.47
C GLU A 42 -10.91 -1.69 23.89
N ILE A 43 -10.81 -2.24 22.69
CA ILE A 43 -9.56 -2.40 21.96
C ILE A 43 -9.50 -1.36 20.84
N ASP A 44 -8.42 -0.58 20.80
CA ASP A 44 -8.27 0.49 19.80
C ASP A 44 -8.40 -0.08 18.38
N VAL A 45 -7.68 -1.16 18.06
CA VAL A 45 -7.82 -1.90 16.78
C VAL A 45 -7.75 -3.40 17.04
N TYR A 46 -8.78 -4.13 16.63
CA TYR A 46 -8.83 -5.57 16.60
C TYR A 46 -8.71 -6.03 15.14
N ALA A 47 -7.80 -6.96 14.86
CA ALA A 47 -7.60 -7.53 13.53
C ALA A 47 -7.54 -9.06 13.61
N GLU A 48 -8.22 -9.74 12.69
CA GLU A 48 -8.21 -11.19 12.62
C GLU A 48 -8.05 -11.70 11.18
N GLU A 49 -7.35 -12.82 11.03
CA GLU A 49 -7.31 -13.58 9.79
C GLU A 49 -7.39 -15.09 10.07
N ILE A 50 -7.83 -15.85 9.07
CA ILE A 50 -7.90 -17.30 9.14
C ILE A 50 -6.89 -17.88 8.15
N ILE A 51 -5.84 -18.51 8.68
CA ILE A 51 -4.83 -19.22 7.88
C ILE A 51 -4.95 -20.70 8.20
N ASP A 52 -5.19 -21.53 7.18
CA ASP A 52 -5.33 -22.98 7.31
C ASP A 52 -6.31 -23.41 8.43
N ARG A 53 -7.46 -22.73 8.49
CA ARG A 53 -8.52 -22.93 9.50
C ARG A 53 -8.12 -22.62 10.94
N ARG A 54 -7.03 -21.87 11.15
CA ARG A 54 -6.62 -21.36 12.46
C ARG A 54 -6.85 -19.86 12.49
N ASN A 55 -7.45 -19.40 13.58
CA ASN A 55 -7.65 -17.98 13.81
C ASN A 55 -6.34 -17.37 14.31
N TYR A 56 -5.93 -16.29 13.68
CA TYR A 56 -4.83 -15.44 14.10
C TYR A 56 -5.40 -14.07 14.42
N ILE A 57 -5.30 -13.70 15.70
CA ILE A 57 -5.84 -12.45 16.24
C ILE A 57 -4.68 -11.55 16.61
N ILE A 58 -4.73 -10.33 16.10
CA ILE A 58 -3.89 -9.21 16.47
C ILE A 58 -4.77 -8.18 17.19
N ILE A 59 -4.32 -7.71 18.34
CA ILE A 59 -4.90 -6.51 18.96
C ILE A 59 -3.86 -5.42 19.02
N CYS A 60 -4.28 -4.19 18.79
CA CYS A 60 -3.40 -3.04 18.84
C CYS A 60 -3.91 -2.01 19.84
N GLU A 61 -2.97 -1.37 20.51
CA GLU A 61 -3.20 -0.22 21.37
C GLU A 61 -2.35 0.96 20.85
N CYS A 62 -2.99 2.10 20.59
CA CYS A 62 -2.40 3.27 19.97
C CYS A 62 -2.17 4.38 21.01
N LYS A 63 -0.92 4.77 21.20
CA LYS A 63 -0.51 5.82 22.14
C LYS A 63 0.12 7.01 21.42
N TYR A 64 -0.74 7.95 21.04
CA TYR A 64 -0.35 9.26 20.49
C TYR A 64 0.09 10.22 21.60
N TRP A 65 1.14 9.87 22.33
CA TRP A 65 1.67 10.66 23.44
C TRP A 65 2.98 11.33 23.06
N GLN A 66 3.19 12.54 23.56
CA GLN A 66 4.47 13.26 23.43
C GLN A 66 5.56 12.71 24.37
N ASN A 67 5.17 11.86 25.33
CA ASN A 67 6.06 11.22 26.29
C ASN A 67 6.15 9.73 26.05
N ARG A 68 7.29 9.14 26.42
CA ARG A 68 7.51 7.69 26.35
C ARG A 68 6.50 6.93 27.20
N VAL A 69 5.93 5.87 26.63
CA VAL A 69 4.93 5.01 27.30
C VAL A 69 5.59 4.27 28.48
N PRO A 70 5.00 4.32 29.69
CA PRO A 70 5.57 3.73 30.88
C PRO A 70 5.17 2.25 31.03
N GLN A 71 5.92 1.52 31.86
CA GLN A 71 5.77 0.06 32.02
C GLN A 71 4.38 -0.38 32.50
N GLN A 72 3.66 0.46 33.25
CA GLN A 72 2.32 0.14 33.77
C GLN A 72 1.31 -0.10 32.64
N ILE A 73 1.45 0.61 31.52
CA ILE A 73 0.59 0.42 30.34
C ILE A 73 0.85 -0.96 29.74
N ILE A 74 2.12 -1.39 29.67
CA ILE A 74 2.49 -2.70 29.13
C ILE A 74 1.89 -3.83 29.96
N HIS A 75 1.98 -3.75 31.30
CA HIS A 75 1.41 -4.74 32.19
C HIS A 75 -0.12 -4.85 32.07
N SER A 76 -0.78 -3.70 31.91
CA SER A 76 -2.24 -3.65 31.71
C SER A 76 -2.62 -4.30 30.38
N PHE A 77 -1.95 -3.91 29.30
CA PHE A 77 -2.23 -4.44 27.96
C PHE A 77 -1.92 -5.93 27.82
N ARG A 78 -0.86 -6.42 28.47
CA ARG A 78 -0.54 -7.86 28.53
C ARG A 78 -1.69 -8.68 29.12
N THR A 79 -2.34 -8.14 30.15
CA THR A 79 -3.47 -8.80 30.80
C THR A 79 -4.64 -8.91 29.82
N VAL A 80 -4.92 -7.82 29.10
CA VAL A 80 -5.95 -7.76 28.05
C VAL A 80 -5.69 -8.78 26.94
N LEU A 81 -4.45 -8.82 26.43
CA LEU A 81 -4.02 -9.80 25.41
C LEU A 81 -4.30 -11.24 25.85
N THR A 82 -3.95 -11.56 27.11
CA THR A 82 -4.13 -12.89 27.67
C THR A 82 -5.60 -13.24 27.85
N ASP A 83 -6.40 -12.29 28.34
CA ASP A 83 -7.83 -12.48 28.60
C ASP A 83 -8.64 -12.66 27.29
N ILE A 84 -8.20 -12.03 26.19
CA ILE A 84 -8.80 -12.18 24.85
C ILE A 84 -8.32 -13.46 24.16
N GLY A 85 -7.14 -13.96 24.51
CA GLY A 85 -6.51 -15.08 23.80
C GLY A 85 -5.96 -14.68 22.43
N ALA A 86 -5.57 -13.41 22.27
CA ALA A 86 -4.98 -12.92 21.03
C ALA A 86 -3.54 -13.44 20.84
N ASN A 87 -3.16 -13.67 19.58
CA ASN A 87 -1.87 -14.27 19.25
C ASN A 87 -0.73 -13.29 19.47
N ILE A 88 -0.90 -12.04 19.02
CA ILE A 88 0.09 -10.96 19.11
C ILE A 88 -0.64 -9.67 19.52
N GLY A 89 0.00 -8.88 20.37
CA GLY A 89 -0.43 -7.52 20.68
C GLY A 89 0.59 -6.50 20.23
N TYR A 90 0.19 -5.48 19.48
CA TYR A 90 1.05 -4.34 19.18
C TYR A 90 0.68 -3.17 20.08
N LEU A 91 1.66 -2.62 20.78
CA LEU A 91 1.52 -1.27 21.34
C LEU A 91 2.30 -0.32 20.43
N ILE A 92 1.58 0.63 19.84
CA ILE A 92 2.14 1.59 18.89
C ILE A 92 2.27 2.94 19.57
N SER A 93 3.47 3.52 19.56
CA SER A 93 3.76 4.82 20.15
C SER A 93 4.37 5.78 19.13
N MET A 94 4.06 7.09 19.23
CA MET A 94 4.75 8.08 18.40
C MET A 94 6.21 8.32 18.85
N VAL A 95 6.46 8.28 20.16
CA VAL A 95 7.77 8.66 20.76
C VAL A 95 8.55 7.45 21.27
N GLY A 96 7.89 6.30 21.44
CA GLY A 96 8.44 5.06 21.97
C GLY A 96 8.17 4.85 23.46
N PHE A 97 9.06 4.12 24.12
CA PHE A 97 8.80 3.49 25.43
C PHE A 97 9.92 3.77 26.44
N GLN A 98 9.60 3.70 27.73
CA GLN A 98 10.57 3.73 28.81
C GLN A 98 11.38 2.43 28.87
N THR A 99 12.59 2.45 29.42
CA THR A 99 13.46 1.26 29.48
C THR A 99 12.83 0.08 30.25
N GLY A 100 12.04 0.37 31.29
CA GLY A 100 11.30 -0.66 32.04
C GLY A 100 10.19 -1.34 31.23
N ALA A 101 9.64 -0.67 30.21
CA ALA A 101 8.59 -1.21 29.36
C ALA A 101 9.08 -2.41 28.52
N PHE A 102 10.29 -2.32 27.98
CA PHE A 102 10.89 -3.42 27.20
C PHE A 102 11.12 -4.68 28.05
N LYS A 103 11.54 -4.51 29.31
CA LYS A 103 11.65 -5.63 30.26
C LYS A 103 10.28 -6.26 30.57
N ALA A 104 9.21 -5.47 30.54
CA ALA A 104 7.86 -5.95 30.78
C ALA A 104 7.28 -6.75 29.60
N SER A 105 7.79 -6.57 28.37
CA SER A 105 7.35 -7.27 27.16
C SER A 105 8.22 -8.47 26.73
N GLU A 106 9.47 -8.56 27.21
CA GLU A 106 10.51 -9.51 26.76
C GLU A 106 10.05 -10.98 26.62
N PHE A 107 9.21 -11.47 27.52
CA PHE A 107 8.71 -12.85 27.52
C PHE A 107 7.20 -12.94 27.32
N THR A 108 6.70 -12.11 26.41
CA THR A 108 5.27 -12.00 26.09
C THR A 108 5.08 -11.90 24.59
N ASN A 109 3.85 -12.06 24.11
CA ASN A 109 3.52 -11.86 22.69
C ASN A 109 3.23 -10.37 22.38
N LEU A 110 3.83 -9.45 23.14
CA LEU A 110 3.68 -8.02 22.93
C LEU A 110 4.86 -7.45 22.15
N GLU A 111 4.54 -6.75 21.08
CA GLU A 111 5.48 -5.98 20.29
C GLU A 111 5.32 -4.49 20.63
N LEU A 112 6.40 -3.89 21.13
CA LEU A 112 6.46 -2.46 21.46
C LEU A 112 7.13 -1.72 20.32
N VAL A 113 6.34 -1.04 19.50
CA VAL A 113 6.81 -0.43 18.25
C VAL A 113 6.50 1.05 18.19
N THR A 114 7.37 1.81 17.53
CA THR A 114 7.01 3.14 17.06
C THR A 114 6.09 3.05 15.83
N TRP A 115 5.49 4.18 15.42
CA TRP A 115 4.74 4.25 14.17
C TRP A 115 5.57 3.73 12.97
N ASP A 116 6.82 4.17 12.83
CA ASP A 116 7.68 3.72 11.72
C ASP A 116 8.02 2.23 11.80
N GLN A 117 8.26 1.71 13.02
CA GLN A 117 8.54 0.29 13.23
C GLN A 117 7.31 -0.58 12.95
N PHE A 118 6.10 -0.09 13.27
CA PHE A 118 4.85 -0.75 12.91
C PHE A 118 4.71 -0.82 11.38
N GLN A 119 4.94 0.29 10.68
CA GLN A 119 4.91 0.30 9.22
C GLN A 119 5.91 -0.69 8.62
N GLU A 120 7.13 -0.77 9.15
CA GLU A 120 8.14 -1.71 8.65
C GLU A 120 7.74 -3.17 8.92
N ALA A 121 7.16 -3.46 10.09
CA ALA A 121 6.70 -4.80 10.45
C ALA A 121 5.66 -5.37 9.47
N PHE A 122 4.81 -4.51 8.90
CA PHE A 122 3.77 -4.89 7.95
C PHE A 122 4.12 -4.58 6.49
N LEU A 123 5.28 -3.97 6.20
CA LEU A 123 5.59 -3.46 4.86
C LEU A 123 5.62 -4.55 3.79
N ASP A 124 6.21 -5.72 4.06
CA ASP A 124 6.29 -6.79 3.06
C ASP A 124 4.92 -7.41 2.77
N THR A 125 4.13 -7.68 3.80
CA THR A 125 2.76 -8.21 3.65
C THR A 125 1.87 -7.20 2.93
N TRP A 126 1.96 -5.92 3.30
CA TRP A 126 1.24 -4.83 2.66
C TRP A 126 1.64 -4.67 1.19
N TYR A 127 2.94 -4.76 0.90
CA TYR A 127 3.45 -4.64 -0.45
C TYR A 127 2.92 -5.78 -1.34
N GLU A 128 2.96 -7.02 -0.86
CA GLU A 128 2.49 -8.20 -1.60
C GLU A 128 0.97 -8.27 -1.75
N LYS A 129 0.21 -7.98 -0.68
CA LYS A 129 -1.25 -8.15 -0.70
C LYS A 129 -1.99 -6.94 -1.26
N TYR A 130 -1.45 -5.73 -1.11
CA TYR A 130 -2.12 -4.50 -1.54
C TYR A 130 -1.39 -3.83 -2.70
N PHE A 131 -0.17 -3.34 -2.47
CA PHE A 131 0.51 -2.43 -3.39
C PHE A 131 0.65 -2.99 -4.82
N ILE A 132 1.21 -4.20 -4.97
CA ILE A 132 1.43 -4.78 -6.30
C ILE A 132 0.13 -5.11 -7.01
N ASN A 133 -0.92 -5.48 -6.26
CA ASN A 133 -2.23 -5.79 -6.80
C ASN A 133 -2.91 -4.53 -7.32
N GLN A 134 -2.82 -3.41 -6.58
CA GLN A 134 -3.32 -2.11 -7.03
C GLN A 134 -2.64 -1.66 -8.34
N ILE A 135 -1.32 -1.76 -8.45
CA ILE A 135 -0.60 -1.45 -9.69
C ILE A 135 -1.06 -2.37 -10.83
N THR A 136 -1.10 -3.67 -10.59
CA THR A 136 -1.44 -4.67 -11.61
C THR A 136 -2.86 -4.43 -12.14
N GLU A 137 -3.86 -4.34 -11.28
CA GLU A 137 -5.26 -4.23 -11.69
C GLU A 137 -5.55 -2.90 -12.40
N ARG A 138 -5.00 -1.80 -11.89
CA ARG A 138 -5.31 -0.45 -12.39
C ARG A 138 -4.53 -0.10 -13.64
N LEU A 139 -3.30 -0.58 -13.77
CA LEU A 139 -2.43 -0.26 -14.91
C LEU A 139 -2.36 -1.34 -15.99
N ASP A 140 -2.93 -2.53 -15.78
CA ASP A 140 -3.01 -3.60 -16.79
C ASP A 140 -3.40 -3.11 -18.21
N PRO A 141 -4.40 -2.21 -18.39
CA PRO A 141 -4.71 -1.70 -19.72
C PRO A 141 -3.55 -0.94 -20.37
N LEU A 142 -2.83 -0.10 -19.61
CA LEU A 142 -1.68 0.65 -20.11
C LEU A 142 -0.54 -0.30 -20.48
N LEU A 143 -0.24 -1.23 -19.57
CA LEU A 143 0.81 -2.24 -19.75
C LEU A 143 0.58 -3.01 -21.07
N LYS A 144 -0.66 -3.48 -21.28
CA LYS A 144 -1.06 -4.14 -22.53
C LYS A 144 -0.91 -3.25 -23.75
N TYR A 145 -1.35 -1.98 -23.70
CA TYR A 145 -1.21 -1.08 -24.86
C TYR A 145 0.24 -0.82 -25.25
N CYS A 146 1.17 -0.88 -24.29
CA CYS A 146 2.59 -0.68 -24.53
C CYS A 146 3.35 -1.98 -24.85
N GLU A 147 2.70 -3.15 -24.85
CA GLU A 147 3.35 -4.40 -25.27
C GLU A 147 3.71 -4.35 -26.78
N PRO A 148 4.97 -4.64 -27.18
CA PRO A 148 5.44 -4.48 -28.56
C PRO A 148 4.65 -5.23 -29.64
N VAL A 149 3.90 -6.27 -29.25
CA VAL A 149 3.14 -7.14 -30.15
C VAL A 149 1.63 -7.03 -29.98
N TYR A 150 1.16 -6.18 -29.05
CA TYR A 150 -0.26 -6.03 -28.78
C TYR A 150 -0.81 -4.75 -29.43
N LEU A 151 -1.80 -4.93 -30.29
CA LEU A 151 -2.66 -3.85 -30.74
C LEU A 151 -4.10 -4.22 -30.41
N PRO A 152 -4.85 -3.36 -29.71
CA PRO A 152 -6.23 -3.66 -29.40
C PRO A 152 -7.04 -3.82 -30.69
N SER A 153 -8.07 -4.68 -30.68
CA SER A 153 -8.87 -4.98 -31.88
C SER A 153 -9.41 -3.72 -32.59
N TRP A 154 -9.87 -2.76 -31.80
CA TRP A 154 -10.39 -1.47 -32.26
C TRP A 154 -9.33 -0.53 -32.88
N PHE A 155 -8.04 -0.82 -32.71
CA PHE A 155 -6.98 -0.04 -33.35
C PHE A 155 -7.12 -0.05 -34.88
N LYS A 156 -7.59 -1.17 -35.46
CA LYS A 156 -7.80 -1.31 -36.91
C LYS A 156 -8.86 -0.34 -37.44
N GLU A 157 -9.86 -0.04 -36.62
CA GLU A 157 -11.01 0.81 -36.94
C GLU A 157 -10.70 2.30 -36.87
N LEU A 158 -9.57 2.69 -36.25
CA LEU A 158 -9.17 4.08 -36.15
C LEU A 158 -8.80 4.70 -37.51
N THR A 159 -9.09 5.99 -37.63
CA THR A 159 -8.59 6.85 -38.71
C THR A 159 -7.07 6.91 -38.70
N VAL A 160 -6.46 7.23 -39.85
CA VAL A 160 -5.00 7.34 -39.98
C VAL A 160 -4.41 8.37 -39.00
N ASP A 161 -5.13 9.47 -38.75
CA ASP A 161 -4.71 10.49 -37.79
C ASP A 161 -4.74 9.99 -36.35
N ASN A 162 -5.82 9.31 -35.93
CA ASN A 162 -5.90 8.74 -34.59
C ASN A 162 -4.93 7.58 -34.38
N LYS A 163 -4.62 6.79 -35.42
CA LYS A 163 -3.54 5.78 -35.36
C LYS A 163 -2.19 6.42 -35.06
N LYS A 164 -1.86 7.54 -35.71
CA LYS A 164 -0.62 8.29 -35.44
C LYS A 164 -0.58 8.81 -34.00
N LYS A 165 -1.69 9.40 -33.52
CA LYS A 165 -1.80 9.88 -32.12
C LYS A 165 -1.68 8.74 -31.11
N PHE A 166 -2.30 7.59 -31.38
CA PHE A 166 -2.23 6.41 -30.52
C PHE A 166 -0.78 5.91 -30.39
N ILE A 167 -0.06 5.77 -31.51
CA ILE A 167 1.35 5.37 -31.50
C ILE A 167 2.22 6.39 -30.76
N ALA A 168 1.96 7.69 -30.96
CA ALA A 168 2.70 8.75 -30.25
C ALA A 168 2.47 8.70 -28.73
N LEU A 169 1.24 8.41 -28.29
CA LEU A 169 0.93 8.21 -26.87
C LEU A 169 1.61 6.96 -26.31
N ILE A 170 1.59 5.83 -27.03
CA ILE A 170 2.33 4.62 -26.59
C ILE A 170 3.80 4.94 -26.38
N LYS A 171 4.46 5.59 -27.34
CA LYS A 171 5.88 5.98 -27.22
C LYS A 171 6.14 6.89 -26.03
N LYS A 172 5.22 7.82 -25.74
CA LYS A 172 5.33 8.69 -24.57
C LYS A 172 5.32 7.91 -23.26
N TYR A 173 4.52 6.84 -23.18
CA TYR A 173 4.30 6.08 -21.94
C TYR A 173 5.06 4.75 -21.88
N GLU A 174 5.78 4.32 -22.92
CA GLU A 174 6.42 3.00 -22.99
C GLU A 174 7.46 2.78 -21.89
N HIS A 175 8.28 3.79 -21.60
CA HIS A 175 9.29 3.72 -20.54
C HIS A 175 8.65 3.68 -19.14
N PHE A 176 7.60 4.48 -18.92
CA PHE A 176 6.83 4.43 -17.68
C PHE A 176 6.17 3.07 -17.51
N SER A 177 5.53 2.56 -18.56
CA SER A 177 4.89 1.24 -18.58
C SER A 177 5.90 0.12 -18.27
N GLY A 178 7.05 0.12 -18.95
CA GLY A 178 8.10 -0.87 -18.71
C GLY A 178 8.67 -0.82 -17.29
N LEU A 179 8.75 0.37 -16.68
CA LEU A 179 9.14 0.46 -15.28
C LEU A 179 8.03 -0.05 -14.36
N MET A 180 6.76 0.29 -14.60
CA MET A 180 5.65 -0.13 -13.75
C MET A 180 5.40 -1.63 -13.81
N GLU A 181 5.76 -2.29 -14.92
CA GLU A 181 5.81 -3.75 -15.02
C GLU A 181 6.66 -4.37 -13.89
N GLU A 182 7.72 -3.71 -13.42
CA GLU A 182 8.54 -4.21 -12.30
C GLU A 182 7.80 -4.25 -10.95
N PHE A 183 6.70 -3.50 -10.83
CA PHE A 183 5.87 -3.35 -9.63
C PHE A 183 4.58 -4.18 -9.69
N THR A 184 4.46 -5.08 -10.66
CA THR A 184 3.27 -5.92 -10.85
C THR A 184 3.39 -7.27 -10.13
N SER A 185 2.23 -7.89 -9.88
CA SER A 185 2.15 -9.22 -9.27
C SER A 185 2.79 -10.30 -10.13
N TYR A 186 2.65 -10.22 -11.46
CA TYR A 186 3.26 -11.20 -12.36
C TYR A 186 4.79 -11.14 -12.31
N ARG A 187 5.41 -9.96 -12.18
CA ARG A 187 6.86 -9.86 -12.00
C ARG A 187 7.29 -10.30 -10.60
N PHE A 188 6.51 -9.93 -9.59
CA PHE A 188 6.78 -10.26 -8.20
C PHE A 188 6.78 -11.77 -7.93
N ILE A 189 5.92 -12.55 -8.60
CA ILE A 189 5.89 -14.02 -8.48
C ILE A 189 7.26 -14.64 -8.79
N PHE A 190 8.02 -14.07 -9.74
CA PHE A 190 9.34 -14.57 -10.11
C PHE A 190 10.47 -14.04 -9.23
N SER A 191 10.43 -12.75 -8.87
CA SER A 191 11.52 -12.12 -8.11
C SER A 191 11.42 -12.37 -6.62
N LYS A 192 10.19 -12.44 -6.09
CA LYS A 192 9.85 -12.39 -4.65
C LYS A 192 10.61 -11.27 -3.90
N LYS A 193 10.88 -10.16 -4.61
CA LYS A 193 11.61 -9.01 -4.09
C LYS A 193 10.81 -7.74 -4.30
N ARG A 194 10.66 -6.99 -3.20
CA ARG A 194 10.11 -5.64 -3.18
C ARG A 194 11.00 -4.67 -3.95
N GLN A 195 10.41 -3.84 -4.79
CA GLN A 195 11.13 -2.75 -5.47
C GLN A 195 11.44 -1.63 -4.50
N ILE A 196 12.68 -1.14 -4.48
CA ILE A 196 13.12 -0.09 -3.56
C ILE A 196 12.78 1.29 -4.12
N LEU A 197 12.21 2.15 -3.26
CA LEU A 197 12.00 3.58 -3.46
C LEU A 197 13.10 4.40 -2.76
N PRO A 198 13.41 5.63 -3.24
CA PRO A 198 12.89 6.27 -4.45
C PRO A 198 13.51 5.70 -5.74
N ILE A 199 12.74 5.70 -6.83
CA ILE A 199 13.17 5.10 -8.11
C ILE A 199 14.15 5.98 -8.90
N ASN A 200 14.20 7.28 -8.65
CA ASN A 200 15.10 8.21 -9.35
C ASN A 200 16.58 7.86 -9.15
N THR A 201 16.93 7.14 -8.10
CA THR A 201 18.27 6.56 -7.89
C THR A 201 18.74 5.68 -9.05
N ARG A 202 17.80 5.09 -9.81
CA ARG A 202 18.05 4.24 -10.98
C ARG A 202 18.21 5.03 -12.28
N PHE A 203 17.90 6.33 -12.28
CA PHE A 203 17.88 7.16 -13.49
C PHE A 203 19.26 7.69 -13.88
N THR A 204 20.25 7.61 -12.99
CA THR A 204 21.63 8.10 -13.22
C THR A 204 22.23 7.59 -14.54
N ASN A 205 21.85 6.39 -14.98
CA ASN A 205 22.33 5.76 -16.21
C ASN A 205 21.26 5.62 -17.31
N ASN A 206 20.06 6.20 -17.14
CA ASN A 206 18.91 6.02 -18.04
C ASN A 206 18.20 7.36 -18.32
N PRO A 207 18.69 8.16 -19.29
CA PRO A 207 18.10 9.48 -19.59
C PRO A 207 16.64 9.40 -20.05
N GLU A 208 16.27 8.33 -20.77
CA GLU A 208 14.90 8.10 -21.25
C GLU A 208 13.88 7.92 -20.11
N LEU A 209 14.28 7.25 -19.01
CA LEU A 209 13.44 7.12 -17.82
C LEU A 209 13.25 8.47 -17.11
N LYS A 210 14.31 9.28 -17.05
CA LYS A 210 14.27 10.61 -16.45
C LYS A 210 13.36 11.57 -17.20
N GLU A 211 13.29 11.46 -18.53
CA GLU A 211 12.41 12.30 -19.35
C GLU A 211 10.95 11.83 -19.33
N SER A 212 10.70 10.53 -19.17
CA SER A 212 9.35 9.94 -19.27
C SER A 212 8.58 9.89 -17.95
N ILE A 213 9.28 9.90 -16.81
CA ILE A 213 8.68 9.78 -15.48
C ILE A 213 8.80 11.11 -14.75
N PRO A 214 7.69 11.71 -14.29
CA PRO A 214 7.71 12.93 -13.50
C PRO A 214 8.60 12.81 -12.24
N GLU A 215 9.48 13.77 -12.00
CA GLU A 215 10.44 13.73 -10.87
C GLU A 215 9.74 13.66 -9.50
N ASN A 216 8.57 14.30 -9.38
CA ASN A 216 7.76 14.21 -8.17
C ASN A 216 7.29 12.77 -7.89
N ILE A 217 7.04 11.94 -8.91
CA ILE A 217 6.78 10.50 -8.72
C ILE A 217 8.07 9.77 -8.39
N ALA A 218 9.14 10.09 -9.11
CA ALA A 218 10.37 9.33 -9.06
C ALA A 218 11.15 9.47 -7.74
N SER A 219 10.97 10.61 -7.06
CA SER A 219 11.62 10.94 -5.79
C SER A 219 10.83 10.53 -4.55
N GLU A 220 9.62 9.98 -4.71
CA GLU A 220 8.80 9.56 -3.57
C GLU A 220 9.44 8.43 -2.77
N THR A 221 9.33 8.51 -1.45
CA THR A 221 9.91 7.56 -0.50
C THR A 221 8.87 6.69 0.19
N GLY A 222 7.63 7.20 0.32
CA GLY A 222 6.48 6.45 0.82
C GLY A 222 5.83 5.65 -0.31
N TYR A 223 5.62 4.34 -0.11
CA TYR A 223 4.98 3.51 -1.14
C TYR A 223 3.54 3.92 -1.41
N ARG A 224 2.81 4.41 -0.41
CA ARG A 224 1.42 4.86 -0.58
C ARG A 224 1.34 6.11 -1.45
N GLU A 225 2.16 7.12 -1.16
CA GLU A 225 2.24 8.34 -1.97
C GLU A 225 2.66 8.00 -3.41
N PHE A 226 3.69 7.16 -3.56
CA PHE A 226 4.13 6.68 -4.86
C PHE A 226 3.00 5.97 -5.63
N LEU A 227 2.27 5.06 -4.97
CA LEU A 227 1.15 4.32 -5.56
C LEU A 227 0.06 5.26 -6.09
N GLU A 228 -0.37 6.22 -5.27
CA GLU A 228 -1.39 7.20 -5.65
C GLU A 228 -0.98 7.99 -6.90
N MET A 229 0.26 8.46 -6.95
CA MET A 229 0.74 9.28 -8.07
C MET A 229 0.94 8.46 -9.34
N VAL A 230 1.46 7.24 -9.22
CA VAL A 230 1.63 6.29 -10.34
C VAL A 230 0.28 5.91 -10.94
N ILE A 231 -0.71 5.57 -10.11
CA ILE A 231 -2.06 5.25 -10.58
C ILE A 231 -2.65 6.45 -11.30
N ASN A 232 -2.60 7.65 -10.71
CA ASN A 232 -3.14 8.85 -11.34
C ASN A 232 -2.49 9.15 -12.70
N TYR A 233 -1.16 9.01 -12.78
CA TYR A 233 -0.43 9.22 -14.04
C TYR A 233 -0.78 8.18 -15.11
N GLY A 234 -0.84 6.90 -14.72
CA GLY A 234 -1.18 5.80 -15.61
C GLY A 234 -2.64 5.82 -16.07
N GLU A 235 -3.59 6.12 -15.19
CA GLU A 235 -5.01 6.24 -15.55
C GLU A 235 -5.29 7.43 -16.46
N HIS A 236 -4.56 8.54 -16.27
CA HIS A 236 -4.61 9.63 -17.23
C HIS A 236 -4.14 9.18 -18.62
N ALA A 237 -3.06 8.40 -18.71
CA ALA A 237 -2.58 7.83 -19.97
C ALA A 237 -3.62 6.88 -20.61
N ILE A 238 -4.22 6.01 -19.81
CA ILE A 238 -5.29 5.08 -20.24
C ILE A 238 -6.49 5.87 -20.79
N SER A 239 -6.89 6.96 -20.13
CA SER A 239 -7.98 7.82 -20.58
C SER A 239 -7.67 8.42 -21.95
N GLN A 240 -6.48 8.99 -22.14
CA GLN A 240 -6.05 9.56 -23.42
C GLN A 240 -6.11 8.54 -24.56
N LEU A 241 -5.66 7.31 -24.31
CA LEU A 241 -5.71 6.22 -25.29
C LEU A 241 -7.14 5.78 -25.62
N ARG A 242 -8.03 5.72 -24.61
CA ARG A 242 -9.45 5.35 -24.80
C ARG A 242 -10.26 6.46 -25.49
N ASP A 243 -9.94 7.72 -25.27
CA ASP A 243 -10.62 8.85 -25.91
C ASP A 243 -10.44 8.86 -27.43
N LEU A 244 -9.30 8.38 -27.93
CA LEU A 244 -9.08 8.22 -29.38
C LEU A 244 -10.08 7.24 -30.01
N LYS A 245 -10.46 6.18 -29.29
CA LYS A 245 -11.49 5.23 -29.73
C LYS A 245 -12.88 5.87 -29.73
N ASN A 246 -13.27 6.49 -28.61
CA ASN A 246 -14.61 7.05 -28.42
C ASN A 246 -14.90 8.22 -29.40
N ASN A 247 -13.90 9.06 -29.64
CA ASN A 247 -14.01 10.20 -30.55
C ASN A 247 -14.06 9.81 -32.04
N ASP A 248 -13.57 8.61 -32.41
CA ASP A 248 -13.72 8.10 -33.78
C ASP A 248 -15.07 7.40 -33.98
N GLN A 249 -15.54 6.64 -32.98
CA GLN A 249 -16.85 5.98 -33.07
C GLN A 249 -18.00 7.00 -33.16
N SER A 250 -17.92 8.13 -32.46
CA SER A 250 -18.90 9.22 -32.58
C SER A 250 -18.91 9.92 -33.94
N LYS A 251 -17.82 9.83 -34.72
CA LYS A 251 -17.77 10.34 -36.10
C LYS A 251 -18.34 9.35 -37.12
N LEU A 252 -18.26 8.05 -36.85
CA LEU A 252 -18.81 7.00 -37.71
C LEU A 252 -20.35 6.90 -37.64
N VAL A 253 -20.96 7.32 -36.53
CA VAL A 253 -22.43 7.31 -36.33
C VAL A 253 -23.13 8.56 -36.90
N ARG A 254 -22.37 9.56 -37.39
CA ARG A 254 -22.91 10.85 -37.90
C ARG A 254 -23.15 10.90 -39.42
N PHE A 255 -23.34 9.76 -40.07
CA PHE A 255 -23.66 9.68 -41.50
C PHE A 255 -24.94 8.90 -41.75
#